data_AF-A0A9X0CH80-F1
#
_entry.id   AF-A0A9X0CH80-F1
#
_cell.length_a   1.000
_cell.length_b   1.000
_cell.length_c   1.000
_cell.angle_alpha   90.00
_cell.angle_beta   90.00
_cell.angle_gamma   90.00
#
_symmetry.space_group_name_H-M   'P 1'
#
loop_
_entity.id
_entity.type
_entity.pdbx_description
1 polymer ?
#
loop_
_entity_poly.entity_id
_entity_poly.type
_entity_poly.pdbx_seq_one_letter_code
_entity_poly.pdbx_strand_id
1 'polypeptide(L)'
;MKTITEIKVKVVFCKQCNYVAESAGELCYKEKHSLKYSKALKKFFVCKNCKERTIAYGAPLPKHPCRKCGVSNYQKTSMYKEKEGPKIGGETLLVRGEEHAKFMNSLK
;
A
#
# COMPACT_ATOMS: atom_id res chain seq x y z
N MET A 1 -6.05 12.07 -10.74
CA MET A 1 -5.03 11.18 -10.12
C MET A 1 -5.03 11.46 -8.63
N LYS A 2 -5.10 10.46 -7.73
CA LYS A 2 -4.94 10.75 -6.28
C LYS A 2 -3.50 11.28 -6.09
N THR A 3 -3.36 12.58 -5.80
CA THR A 3 -2.09 13.34 -5.76
C THR A 3 -1.32 13.19 -4.45
N ILE A 4 -1.80 12.31 -3.55
CA ILE A 4 -1.24 12.20 -2.21
C ILE A 4 0.11 11.48 -2.28
N THR A 5 1.19 12.24 -2.09
CA THR A 5 2.57 11.75 -2.05
C THR A 5 3.06 11.44 -0.64
N GLU A 6 2.42 11.99 0.38
CA GLU A 6 2.83 11.88 1.79
C GLU A 6 1.61 11.76 2.72
N ILE A 7 1.70 10.91 3.75
CA ILE A 7 0.64 10.68 4.74
C ILE A 7 1.23 10.66 6.14
N LYS A 8 0.55 11.25 7.12
CA LYS A 8 0.94 11.18 8.54
C LYS A 8 0.46 9.85 9.13
N VAL A 9 1.38 9.03 9.64
CA VAL A 9 1.09 7.70 10.21
C VAL A 9 1.77 7.55 11.56
N LYS A 10 1.18 6.77 12.47
CA LYS A 10 1.83 6.34 13.71
C LYS A 10 2.83 5.24 13.37
N VAL A 11 4.07 5.40 13.81
CA VAL A 11 5.16 4.48 13.55
C VAL A 11 5.80 4.02 14.85
N VAL A 12 6.40 2.84 14.80
CA VAL A 12 7.21 2.25 15.85
C VAL A 12 8.68 2.41 15.48
N PHE A 13 9.46 2.96 16.41
CA PHE A 13 10.91 3.00 16.35
C PHE A 13 11.49 2.03 17.38
N CYS A 14 12.28 1.07 16.93
CA CYS A 14 13.00 0.17 17.82
C CYS A 14 14.40 0.73 18.10
N LYS A 15 14.73 0.97 19.39
CA LYS A 15 16.06 1.50 19.75
C LYS A 15 17.21 0.51 19.57
N GLN A 16 16.94 -0.78 19.74
CA GLN A 16 17.99 -1.82 19.63
C GLN A 16 18.30 -2.13 18.17
N CYS A 17 17.28 -2.27 17.32
CA CYS A 17 17.45 -2.59 15.91
C CYS A 17 17.56 -1.36 15.00
N ASN A 18 17.34 -0.15 15.52
CA ASN A 18 17.40 1.12 14.79
C ASN A 18 16.55 1.20 13.50
N TYR A 19 15.40 0.51 13.47
CA TYR A 19 14.45 0.61 12.35
C TYR A 19 13.18 1.39 12.72
N VAL A 20 12.50 1.87 11.69
CA VAL A 20 11.18 2.52 11.77
C VAL A 20 10.19 1.76 10.89
N ALA A 21 9.05 1.35 11.46
CA ALA A 21 7.99 0.66 10.74
C ALA A 21 6.60 1.06 11.27
N GLU A 22 5.52 0.68 10.60
CA GLU A 22 4.15 0.93 11.08
C GLU A 22 3.79 0.04 12.28
N SER A 23 4.29 -1.19 12.27
CA SER A 23 4.15 -2.16 13.35
C SER A 23 5.52 -2.66 13.79
N ALA A 24 5.61 -3.10 15.05
CA ALA A 24 6.80 -3.79 15.53
C ALA A 24 6.94 -5.14 14.82
N GLY A 25 8.17 -5.51 14.46
CA GLY A 25 8.44 -6.87 13.99
C GLY A 25 8.17 -7.89 15.10
N GLU A 26 7.71 -9.08 14.71
CA GLU A 26 7.36 -10.14 15.66
C GLU A 26 8.54 -10.53 16.57
N LEU A 27 9.75 -10.57 16.02
CA LEU A 27 10.97 -10.85 16.79
C LEU A 27 11.20 -9.79 17.87
N CYS A 28 11.05 -8.51 17.53
CA CYS A 28 11.21 -7.41 18.49
C CYS A 28 10.15 -7.45 19.60
N TYR A 29 8.98 -8.01 19.31
CA TYR A 29 7.95 -8.21 20.32
C TYR A 29 8.30 -9.39 21.24
N LYS A 30 8.74 -10.53 20.66
CA LYS A 30 9.17 -11.72 21.41
C LYS A 30 10.35 -11.44 22.34
N GLU A 31 11.34 -10.69 21.86
CA GLU A 31 12.55 -10.31 22.61
C GLU A 31 12.34 -9.08 23.51
N LYS A 32 11.10 -8.54 23.58
CA LYS A 32 10.71 -7.38 24.40
C LYS A 32 11.64 -6.17 24.21
N HIS A 33 11.88 -5.79 22.96
CA HIS A 33 12.72 -4.65 22.65
C HIS A 33 12.15 -3.31 23.14
N SER A 34 13.01 -2.32 23.35
CA SER A 34 12.58 -0.95 23.68
C SER A 34 12.00 -0.25 22.45
N LEU A 35 10.67 -0.30 22.33
CA LEU A 35 9.89 0.30 21.26
C LEU A 35 9.38 1.68 21.66
N LYS A 36 9.53 2.66 20.78
CA LYS A 36 8.98 4.03 20.91
C LYS A 36 7.95 4.27 19.82
N TYR A 37 6.79 4.77 20.19
CA TYR A 37 5.74 5.15 19.25
C TYR A 37 5.85 6.65 18.95
N SER A 38 5.83 7.01 17.67
CA SER A 38 5.87 8.40 17.21
C SER A 38 4.99 8.60 15.98
N LYS A 39 4.75 9.85 15.59
CA LYS A 39 4.07 10.18 14.33
C LYS A 39 5.12 10.57 13.30
N ALA A 40 5.08 9.98 12.11
CA ALA A 40 6.01 10.28 11.02
C ALA A 40 5.27 10.43 9.68
N LEU A 41 5.93 11.06 8.72
CA LEU A 41 5.45 11.12 7.33
C LEU A 41 5.85 9.84 6.59
N LYS A 42 4.86 9.09 6.13
CA LYS A 42 4.98 7.99 5.18
C LYS A 42 5.07 8.57 3.77
N LYS A 43 6.19 8.36 3.10
CA LYS A 43 6.44 8.83 1.73
C LYS A 43 6.61 7.64 0.80
N PHE A 44 6.11 7.76 -0.42
CA PHE A 44 6.13 6.67 -1.41
C PHE A 44 7.18 6.92 -2.49
N PHE A 45 7.93 5.87 -2.80
CA PHE A 45 8.99 5.87 -3.81
C PHE A 45 8.84 4.71 -4.78
N VAL A 46 9.40 4.89 -5.97
CA VAL A 46 9.54 3.86 -7.00
C VAL A 46 10.96 3.87 -7.53
N CYS A 47 11.57 2.70 -7.69
CA CYS A 47 12.88 2.59 -8.31
C CYS A 47 12.77 2.90 -9.81
N LYS A 48 13.66 3.74 -10.35
CA LYS A 48 13.64 4.08 -11.77
C LYS A 48 13.99 2.90 -12.68
N ASN A 49 14.85 1.98 -12.21
CA ASN A 49 15.35 0.88 -13.03
C ASN A 49 14.37 -0.29 -13.10
N CYS A 50 13.90 -0.78 -11.94
CA CYS A 50 13.09 -2.00 -11.87
C CYS A 50 11.61 -1.73 -11.53
N LYS A 51 11.21 -0.47 -11.35
CA LYS A 51 9.86 -0.03 -10.95
C LYS A 51 9.35 -0.62 -9.63
N GLU A 52 10.25 -1.21 -8.84
CA GLU A 52 9.94 -1.71 -7.50
C GLU A 52 9.59 -0.54 -6.58
N ARG A 53 8.52 -0.67 -5.81
CA ARG A 53 8.03 0.40 -4.94
C ARG A 53 8.57 0.24 -3.53
N THR A 54 8.87 1.36 -2.89
CA THR A 54 9.43 1.38 -1.54
C THR A 54 8.84 2.54 -0.76
N ILE A 55 8.80 2.40 0.55
CA ILE A 55 8.22 3.38 1.47
C ILE A 55 9.32 3.83 2.42
N ALA A 56 9.36 5.11 2.74
CA ALA A 56 10.21 5.64 3.80
C ALA A 56 9.38 6.39 4.83
N TYR A 57 9.76 6.26 6.11
CA TYR A 57 9.14 6.95 7.23
C TYR A 57 10.07 8.06 7.73
N GLY A 58 9.62 9.32 7.67
CA GLY A 58 10.34 10.48 8.19
C GLY A 58 11.61 10.88 7.42
N ALA A 59 12.21 9.99 6.63
CA ALA A 59 13.39 10.26 5.82
C ALA A 59 13.03 10.84 4.44
N PRO A 60 13.90 11.68 3.84
CA PRO A 60 13.69 12.22 2.49
C PRO A 60 13.84 11.18 1.37
N LEU A 61 14.65 10.13 1.60
CA LEU A 61 14.89 9.01 0.68
C LEU A 61 15.02 7.69 1.47
N PRO A 62 14.74 6.53 0.85
CA PRO A 62 14.99 5.22 1.45
C PRO A 62 16.48 5.04 1.78
N LYS A 63 16.79 4.56 2.99
CA LYS A 63 18.19 4.31 3.42
C LYS A 63 18.81 3.10 2.73
N HIS A 64 17.99 2.11 2.37
CA HIS A 64 18.46 0.86 1.77
C HIS A 64 18.33 0.90 0.23
N PRO A 65 19.28 0.27 -0.48
CA PRO A 65 19.18 0.13 -1.94
C PRO A 65 17.95 -0.69 -2.32
N CYS A 66 17.55 -0.61 -3.59
CA CYS A 66 16.40 -1.35 -4.07
C CYS A 66 16.60 -2.86 -3.89
N ARG A 67 15.63 -3.53 -3.24
CA ARG A 67 15.69 -4.97 -2.98
C ARG A 67 15.86 -5.82 -4.24
N LYS A 68 15.36 -5.34 -5.40
CA LYS A 68 15.35 -6.10 -6.65
C LYS A 68 16.59 -5.88 -7.51
N CYS A 69 17.11 -4.65 -7.58
CA CYS A 69 18.24 -4.33 -8.47
C CYS A 69 19.50 -3.81 -7.76
N GLY A 70 19.46 -3.58 -6.43
CA GLY A 70 20.61 -3.07 -5.67
C GLY A 70 20.94 -1.59 -5.91
N VAL A 71 20.25 -0.90 -6.81
CA VAL A 71 20.51 0.52 -7.11
C VAL A 71 19.68 1.41 -6.18
N SER A 72 20.26 2.54 -5.75
CA SER A 72 19.63 3.55 -4.88
C SER A 72 18.91 4.68 -5.66
N ASN A 73 18.53 4.43 -6.91
CA ASN A 73 17.90 5.44 -7.77
C ASN A 73 16.36 5.41 -7.65
N TYR A 74 15.84 6.20 -6.71
CA TYR A 74 14.42 6.30 -6.41
C TYR A 74 13.78 7.59 -6.91
N GLN A 75 12.52 7.52 -7.29
CA GLN A 75 11.66 8.65 -7.67
C GLN A 75 10.44 8.69 -6.74
N LYS A 76 10.02 9.89 -6.33
CA LYS A 76 8.79 10.07 -5.54
C LYS A 76 7.57 9.68 -6.38
N THR A 77 6.60 9.01 -5.76
CA THR A 77 5.36 8.58 -6.40
C THR A 77 4.16 8.87 -5.50
N SER A 78 2.94 8.84 -6.05
CA SER A 78 1.70 8.86 -5.27
C SER A 78 1.48 7.53 -4.52
N MET A 79 0.58 7.54 -3.54
CA MET A 79 0.02 6.34 -2.93
C MET A 79 -0.57 5.39 -3.99
N TYR A 80 -0.62 4.09 -3.68
CA TYR A 80 -1.33 3.12 -4.51
C TYR A 80 -2.82 3.50 -4.58
N LYS A 81 -3.43 3.30 -5.76
CA LYS A 81 -4.89 3.34 -5.84
C LYS A 81 -5.43 2.12 -5.12
N GLU A 82 -6.48 2.30 -4.34
CA GLU A 82 -7.29 1.17 -3.86
C GLU A 82 -7.70 0.37 -5.09
N LYS A 83 -7.35 -0.92 -5.09
CA LYS A 83 -7.85 -1.83 -6.11
C LYS A 83 -9.27 -2.19 -5.69
N GLU A 84 -10.23 -1.89 -6.54
CA GLU A 84 -11.57 -2.46 -6.41
C GLU A 84 -11.40 -3.98 -6.43
N GLY A 85 -11.94 -4.65 -5.42
CA GLY A 85 -11.94 -6.10 -5.36
C GLY A 85 -12.73 -6.70 -6.52
N PRO A 86 -12.68 -8.02 -6.71
CA PRO A 86 -13.67 -8.67 -7.56
C PRO A 86 -15.07 -8.31 -7.04
N LYS A 87 -15.99 -7.99 -7.95
CA LYS A 87 -17.39 -7.75 -7.60
C LYS A 87 -17.90 -8.95 -6.82
N ILE A 88 -18.26 -8.73 -5.55
CA ILE A 88 -18.71 -9.81 -4.66
C ILE A 88 -20.14 -10.18 -5.06
N GLY A 89 -20.48 -11.47 -5.02
CA GLY A 89 -21.66 -12.09 -5.63
C GLY A 89 -22.92 -11.23 -5.75
N GLY A 90 -23.34 -10.51 -4.70
CA GLY A 90 -24.51 -9.62 -4.73
C GLY A 90 -24.48 -8.50 -5.77
N GLU A 91 -23.29 -8.05 -6.19
CA GLU A 91 -23.11 -7.01 -7.23
C GLU A 91 -23.20 -7.58 -8.66
N THR A 92 -23.00 -8.88 -8.83
CA THR A 92 -23.15 -9.61 -10.10
C THR A 92 -24.47 -10.38 -10.22
N LEU A 93 -25.14 -10.63 -9.09
CA LEU A 93 -26.40 -11.35 -9.05
C LEU A 93 -27.53 -10.44 -9.53
N LEU A 94 -28.15 -10.83 -10.63
CA LEU A 94 -29.44 -10.28 -11.04
C LEU A 94 -30.50 -10.84 -10.07
N VAL A 95 -30.92 -10.05 -9.08
CA VAL A 95 -31.93 -10.47 -8.07
C VAL A 95 -33.25 -10.91 -8.73
N ARG A 96 -33.57 -10.38 -9.91
CA ARG A 96 -34.74 -10.75 -10.72
C ARG A 96 -34.43 -11.66 -11.92
N GLY A 97 -33.19 -12.09 -12.09
CA GLY A 97 -32.74 -12.77 -13.31
C GLY A 97 -32.62 -11.83 -14.52
N GLU A 98 -32.38 -12.39 -15.69
CA GLU A 98 -32.43 -11.64 -16.95
C GLU A 98 -33.90 -11.35 -17.29
N GLU A 99 -34.27 -10.06 -17.34
CA GLU A 99 -35.62 -9.67 -17.74
C GLU A 99 -35.76 -9.85 -19.26
N HIS A 100 -36.39 -10.96 -19.67
CA HIS A 100 -36.81 -11.15 -21.04
C HIS A 100 -38.03 -10.26 -21.35
N ALA A 101 -38.08 -9.74 -22.57
CA ALA A 101 -39.27 -9.05 -23.04
C ALA A 101 -40.47 -10.01 -23.01
N LYS A 102 -41.69 -9.48 -22.80
CA LYS A 102 -42.93 -10.27 -22.70
C LYS A 102 -43.14 -11.27 -23.85
N PHE A 103 -42.54 -11.00 -25.00
CA PHE A 103 -42.56 -11.87 -26.16
C PHE A 103 -41.16 -11.98 -26.77
N MET A 104 -40.77 -13.19 -27.18
CA MET A 104 -39.48 -13.45 -27.84
C MET A 104 -39.24 -12.61 -29.11
N ASN A 105 -40.30 -12.04 -29.69
CA ASN A 105 -40.27 -11.25 -30.94
C ASN A 105 -40.37 -9.72 -30.73
N SER A 106 -40.37 -9.21 -29.50
CA SER A 106 -40.53 -7.77 -29.25
C SER A 106 -39.22 -6.97 -29.17
N LEU A 107 -38.08 -7.59 -29.45
CA LEU A 107 -36.79 -6.90 -29.59
C LEU A 107 -36.62 -6.50 -31.07
N LYS A 108 -36.68 -5.20 -31.35
CA LYS A 108 -36.42 -4.61 -32.67
C LYS A 108 -35.01 -4.07 -32.72
#